data_AF-A0A846ZBB4-F1
#
_entry.id   AF-A0A846ZBB4-F1
#
_cell.length_a   1.000
_cell.length_b   1.000
_cell.length_c   1.000
_cell.angle_alpha   90.00
_cell.angle_beta   90.00
_cell.angle_gamma   90.00
#
_symmetry.space_group_name_H-M   'P 1'
#
loop_
_entity.id
_entity.type
_entity.pdbx_description
1 polymer ?
#
loop_
_entity_poly.entity_id
_entity_poly.type
_entity_poly.pdbx_seq_one_letter_code
_entity_poly.pdbx_strand_id
1 'polypeptide(L)' 'MNSPEQVAADSLYQRAILRVYGPWLSSDVPPDPERRRALARIRHARLVLAMRGTPLPLDPPAEVRFNEMGTP' A
#
# COMPACT_ATOMS: atom_id res chain seq x y z
N MET A 1 -22.79 -11.36 -8.44
CA MET A 1 -21.93 -11.84 -7.34
C MET A 1 -20.52 -11.92 -7.91
N ASN A 2 -19.51 -11.29 -7.29
CA ASN A 2 -18.14 -11.35 -7.80
C ASN A 2 -17.60 -12.78 -7.65
N SER A 3 -16.77 -13.23 -8.59
CA SER A 3 -16.09 -14.53 -8.45
C SER A 3 -15.06 -14.49 -7.33
N PRO A 4 -14.71 -15.65 -6.72
CA PRO A 4 -13.66 -15.71 -5.71
C PRO A 4 -12.32 -15.14 -6.19
N GLU A 5 -11.98 -15.35 -7.46
CA GLU A 5 -10.76 -14.81 -8.08
C GLU A 5 -10.80 -13.28 -8.19
N GLN A 6 -11.96 -12.70 -8.54
CA GLN A 6 -12.12 -11.24 -8.57
C GLN A 6 -11.96 -10.64 -7.17
N VAL A 7 -12.49 -11.30 -6.14
CA VAL A 7 -12.29 -10.88 -4.75
C VAL A 7 -10.82 -10.97 -4.36
N ALA A 8 -10.14 -12.07 -4.69
CA ALA A 8 -8.71 -12.24 -4.42
C ALA A 8 -7.86 -11.16 -5.12
N ALA A 9 -8.08 -10.94 -6.42
CA ALA A 9 -7.37 -9.94 -7.21
C ALA A 9 -7.58 -8.52 -6.64
N ASP A 10 -8.81 -8.15 -6.31
CA ASP A 10 -9.06 -6.84 -5.70
C ASP A 10 -8.41 -6.73 -4.32
N SER A 11 -8.44 -7.78 -3.49
CA SER A 11 -7.76 -7.76 -2.18
C SER A 11 -6.25 -7.55 -2.31
N LEU A 12 -5.62 -8.16 -3.34
CA LEU A 12 -4.21 -7.93 -3.65
C LEU A 12 -3.96 -6.48 -4.09
N TYR A 13 -4.84 -5.93 -4.92
CA TYR A 13 -4.77 -4.52 -5.35
C TYR A 13 -4.89 -3.55 -4.17
N GLN A 14 -5.85 -3.76 -3.27
CA GLN A 14 -6.00 -2.93 -2.07
C GLN A 14 -4.76 -3.00 -1.16
N ARG A 15 -4.17 -4.20 -1.00
CA ARG A 15 -2.90 -4.35 -0.26
C ARG A 15 -1.75 -3.61 -0.92
N ALA A 16 -1.66 -3.64 -2.26
CA ALA A 16 -0.65 -2.90 -3.00
C ALA A 16 -0.78 -1.37 -2.80
N ILE A 17 -2.01 -0.84 -2.77
CA ILE A 17 -2.26 0.57 -2.44
C ILE A 17 -1.66 0.93 -1.08
N LEU A 18 -1.92 0.13 -0.04
CA LEU A 18 -1.37 0.38 1.29
C LEU A 18 0.15 0.37 1.29
N ARG A 19 0.75 -0.61 0.59
CA ARG A 19 2.20 -0.79 0.49
C ARG A 19 2.90 0.36 -0.22
N VAL A 20 2.30 0.92 -1.28
CA VAL A 20 2.91 1.97 -2.10
C VAL A 20 2.69 3.34 -1.46
N TYR A 21 1.45 3.67 -1.14
CA TYR A 21 1.11 5.02 -0.69
C TYR A 21 1.38 5.24 0.80
N GLY A 22 1.44 4.18 1.62
CA GLY A 22 1.77 4.30 3.05
C GLY A 22 3.13 4.96 3.28
N PRO A 23 4.23 4.36 2.80
CA PRO A 23 5.57 4.94 2.90
C PRO A 23 5.68 6.31 2.21
N TRP A 24 5.03 6.47 1.05
CA TRP A 24 5.04 7.73 0.32
C TRP A 24 4.38 8.87 1.10
N LEU A 25 3.28 8.62 1.81
CA LEU A 25 2.64 9.62 2.68
C LEU A 25 3.49 9.99 3.90
N SER A 26 4.29 9.04 4.39
CA SER A 26 5.22 9.24 5.50
C SER A 26 6.50 9.97 5.09
N SER A 27 6.74 10.18 3.79
CA SER A 27 7.91 10.90 3.28
C SER A 27 7.74 12.42 3.36
N ASP A 28 8.85 13.14 3.23
CA ASP A 28 8.90 14.61 3.23
C ASP A 28 8.44 15.24 1.90
N VAL A 29 7.78 14.47 1.02
CA VAL A 29 7.22 14.99 -0.24
C VAL A 29 6.19 16.10 0.06
N PRO A 30 6.30 17.30 -0.54
CA PRO A 30 5.41 18.42 -0.26
C PRO A 30 3.93 18.08 -0.37
N PRO A 31 3.06 18.74 0.42
CA PRO A 31 1.62 18.50 0.37
C PRO A 31 1.01 19.08 -0.92
N ASP A 32 0.92 18.25 -1.95
CA ASP A 32 0.31 18.55 -3.25
C ASP A 32 -1.08 17.86 -3.37
N PRO A 33 -1.98 18.18 -4.33
CA PRO A 33 -3.25 17.46 -4.52
C PRO A 33 -3.12 15.94 -4.59
N GLU A 34 -1.96 15.42 -5.02
CA GLU A 34 -1.68 14.00 -5.01
C GLU A 34 -1.66 13.40 -3.59
N ARG A 35 -1.21 14.17 -2.58
CA ARG A 35 -1.18 13.71 -1.18
C ARG A 35 -2.59 13.44 -0.66
N ARG A 36 -3.55 14.30 -1.01
CA ARG A 36 -4.97 14.10 -0.67
C ARG A 36 -5.56 12.86 -1.38
N ARG A 37 -5.23 12.66 -2.65
CA ARG A 37 -5.68 11.50 -3.42
C ARG A 37 -5.12 10.19 -2.86
N ALA A 38 -3.83 10.15 -2.54
CA ALA A 38 -3.19 8.99 -1.91
C ALA A 38 -3.82 8.63 -0.56
N LEU A 39 -4.09 9.64 0.30
CA LEU A 39 -4.75 9.42 1.58
C LEU A 39 -6.16 8.83 1.40
N ALA A 40 -6.92 9.33 0.42
CA ALA A 40 -8.23 8.78 0.10
C ALA A 40 -8.15 7.31 -0.38
N ARG A 41 -7.17 6.98 -1.24
CA ARG A 41 -6.92 5.60 -1.70
C ARG A 41 -6.59 4.67 -0.53
N ILE A 42 -5.73 5.09 0.41
CA ILE A 42 -5.41 4.29 1.60
C ILE A 42 -6.64 4.06 2.48
N ARG A 43 -7.43 5.11 2.75
CA ARG A 43 -8.66 4.98 3.56
C ARG A 43 -9.64 4.00 2.91
N HIS A 44 -9.82 4.10 1.59
CA HIS A 44 -10.64 3.17 0.83
C HIS A 44 -10.12 1.73 0.91
N ALA A 45 -8.83 1.51 0.64
CA ALA A 45 -8.23 0.18 0.70
C ALA A 45 -8.36 -0.49 2.08
N ARG A 46 -8.16 0.28 3.16
CA ARG A 46 -8.40 -0.22 4.53
C ARG A 46 -9.84 -0.64 4.75
N LEU A 47 -10.80 0.18 4.30
CA LEU A 47 -12.22 -0.13 4.42
C LEU A 47 -12.59 -1.41 3.66
N VAL A 48 -12.15 -1.55 2.41
CA VAL A 48 -12.42 -2.74 1.59
C VAL A 48 -11.86 -4.00 2.23
N LEU A 49 -10.61 -3.96 2.72
CA LEU A 49 -9.99 -5.11 3.39
C LEU A 49 -10.69 -5.46 4.71
N ALA A 50 -11.10 -4.45 5.49
CA ALA A 50 -11.84 -4.65 6.73
C ALA A 50 -13.21 -5.31 6.49
N MET A 51 -13.95 -4.87 5.47
CA MET A 51 -15.23 -5.49 5.08
C MET A 51 -15.07 -6.96 4.65
N ARG A 52 -13.87 -7.34 4.20
CA ARG A 52 -13.53 -8.71 3.78
C ARG A 52 -12.94 -9.56 4.89
N GLY A 53 -12.84 -9.05 6.12
CA GLY A 53 -12.20 -9.74 7.24
C GLY A 53 -10.71 -10.05 6.99
N THR A 54 -10.08 -9.33 6.06
CA THR A 54 -8.67 -9.57 5.72
C THR A 54 -7.79 -8.80 6.70
N PRO A 55 -6.82 -9.44 7.39
CA PRO A 55 -5.90 -8.73 8.27
C PRO A 55 -5.10 -7.71 7.47
N LEU A 56 -5.03 -6.49 8.00
CA LEU A 56 -4.22 -5.42 7.43
C LEU A 56 -2.74 -5.78 7.56
N PRO A 57 -1.93 -5.57 6.51
CA PRO A 57 -0.51 -5.86 6.59
C PRO A 57 0.14 -4.99 7.67
N LEU A 58 0.77 -5.64 8.66
CA LEU A 58 1.57 -5.01 9.70
C LEU A 58 3.05 -4.88 9.29
N ASP A 59 3.48 -5.64 8.29
CA ASP A 59 4.90 -5.75 7.99
C ASP A 59 5.38 -4.57 7.13
N PRO A 60 6.39 -3.81 7.59
CA PRO A 60 7.10 -2.89 6.73
C PRO A 60 7.77 -3.69 5.59
N PRO A 61 7.95 -3.10 4.40
CA PRO A 61 8.59 -3.80 3.30
C PRO A 61 10.02 -4.21 3.72
N ALA A 62 10.45 -5.39 3.26
CA ALA A 62 11.86 -5.76 3.31
C ALA A 62 12.68 -4.62 2.68
N GLU A 63 13.62 -4.06 3.43
CA GLU A 63 14.53 -3.04 2.92
C GLU A 63 15.32 -3.65 1.76
N VAL A 64 15.06 -3.20 0.54
CA VAL A 64 15.87 -3.57 -0.62
C VAL A 64 17.08 -2.65 -0.62
N ARG A 65 18.19 -3.13 -0.07
CA ARG A 65 19.50 -2.46 -0.15
C ARG A 65 20.10 -2.67 -1.52
N PHE A 66 20.14 -1.61 -2.34
CA PHE A 66 20.82 -1.62 -3.62
C PHE A 66 22.29 -1.23 -3.44
N ASN A 67 23.21 -2.11 -3.84
CA ASN A 67 24.66 -1.93 -3.89
C ASN A 67 25.34 -1.45 -2.59
N GLU A 68 25.65 -2.38 -1.69
CA GLU A 68 26.69 -2.21 -0.66
C GLU A 68 28.08 -2.64 -1.18
N MET A 69 28.33 -2.54 -2.49
CA MET A 69 29.66 -2.78 -3.04
C MET A 69 30.54 -1.60 -2.65
N GLY A 70 31.31 -1.79 -1.59
CA GLY A 70 32.25 -0.83 -1.03
C GLY A 70 33.12 -0.18 -2.10
N THR A 71 33.20 1.14 -2.04
CA THR A 71 34.26 1.93 -2.66
C THR A 71 35.60 1.40 -2.14
N PRO A 72 36.57 1.05 -3.02
CA PRO A 72 37.92 0.68 -2.60
C PRO A 72 38.65 1.85 -1.92
#